data_AF-A0A0H2SGE4-F1
#
_entry.id   AF-A0A0H2SGE4-F1
#
_cell.length_a   1.000
_cell.length_b   1.000
_cell.length_c   1.000
_cell.angle_alpha   90.00
_cell.angle_beta   90.00
_cell.angle_gamma   90.00
#
_symmetry.space_group_name_H-M   'P 1'
#
loop_
_entity.id
_entity.type
_entity.pdbx_description
1 polymer ?
#
loop_
_entity_poly.entity_id
_entity_poly.type
_entity_poly.pdbx_seq_one_letter_code
_entity_poly.pdbx_strand_id
1 'polypeptide(L)' 'MKTLDVESKENFNKLDPVKITLNKYPRLLVLKAAFETLKEGNKVTLIELEKKIVFFLSYNIKNKKRPN' A
#
# COMPACT_ATOMS: atom_id res chain seq x y z
N MET A 1 -9.44 34.81 5.64
CA MET A 1 -8.92 33.43 5.51
C MET A 1 -9.55 32.83 4.26
N LYS A 2 -8.81 32.66 3.16
CA LYS A 2 -9.36 32.07 1.93
C LYS A 2 -9.52 30.57 2.18
N THR A 3 -10.75 30.09 2.22
CA THR A 3 -11.04 28.65 2.16
C THR A 3 -10.57 28.16 0.80
N LEU A 4 -9.77 27.09 0.77
CA LEU A 4 -9.43 26.42 -0.48
C LEU A 4 -10.74 25.91 -1.09
N ASP A 5 -11.19 26.54 -2.16
CA ASP A 5 -12.36 26.12 -2.91
C ASP A 5 -12.21 24.66 -3.32
N VAL A 6 -13.15 23.83 -2.87
CA VAL A 6 -13.21 22.38 -3.12
C VAL A 6 -13.74 22.14 -4.54
N GLU A 7 -13.07 22.73 -5.53
CA GLU A 7 -13.35 22.55 -6.96
C GLU A 7 -12.45 21.48 -7.60
N SER A 8 -11.97 20.51 -6.82
CA SER A 8 -11.09 19.42 -7.29
C SER A 8 -11.68 18.01 -7.14
N LYS A 9 -13.01 17.88 -7.03
CA LYS A 9 -13.68 16.57 -6.89
C LYS A 9 -13.47 15.63 -8.08
N GLU A 10 -13.15 16.13 -9.28
CA GLU A 10 -13.05 15.28 -10.48
C GLU A 10 -11.72 14.51 -10.62
N ASN A 11 -10.64 14.93 -9.92
CA ASN A 11 -9.30 14.35 -10.12
C ASN A 11 -8.82 13.40 -9.01
N PHE A 12 -9.54 13.26 -7.89
CA PHE A 12 -9.19 12.28 -6.84
C PHE A 12 -9.40 10.81 -7.28
N ASN A 13 -10.09 10.57 -8.40
CA ASN A 13 -10.39 9.24 -8.90
C ASN A 13 -9.31 8.62 -9.79
N LYS A 14 -8.23 9.33 -10.11
CA LYS A 14 -7.15 8.78 -10.93
C LYS A 14 -6.04 8.23 -10.05
N LEU A 15 -6.21 6.96 -9.70
CA LEU A 15 -5.17 6.02 -9.27
C LEU A 15 -4.70 6.14 -7.80
N ASP A 16 -5.63 5.99 -6.84
CA ASP A 16 -5.23 5.66 -5.46
C ASP A 16 -4.46 4.32 -5.46
N PRO A 17 -3.16 4.31 -5.11
CA PRO A 17 -2.33 3.12 -5.17
C PRO A 17 -2.83 2.01 -4.23
N VAL A 18 -3.50 2.36 -3.13
CA VAL A 18 -4.16 1.40 -2.23
C VAL A 18 -5.36 0.76 -2.94
N LYS A 19 -6.23 1.57 -3.53
CA LYS A 19 -7.41 1.07 -4.27
C LYS A 19 -7.04 0.15 -5.43
N ILE A 20 -5.96 0.48 -6.16
CA ILE A 20 -5.47 -0.37 -7.26
C ILE A 20 -4.94 -1.70 -6.72
N THR A 21 -4.11 -1.66 -5.68
CA THR A 21 -3.47 -2.88 -5.13
C THR A 21 -4.47 -3.82 -4.46
N LEU A 22 -5.60 -3.31 -3.96
CA LEU A 22 -6.70 -4.12 -3.42
C LEU A 22 -7.34 -5.07 -4.46
N ASN A 23 -7.24 -4.78 -5.76
CA ASN A 23 -7.73 -5.69 -6.80
C ASN A 23 -6.84 -6.92 -6.99
N LYS A 24 -5.58 -6.86 -6.54
CA LYS A 24 -4.56 -7.91 -6.77
C LYS A 24 -4.19 -8.68 -5.51
N TYR A 25 -4.37 -8.08 -4.33
CA TYR A 25 -3.89 -8.65 -3.07
C TYR A 25 -4.96 -8.58 -1.96
N PRO A 26 -4.91 -9.47 -0.96
CA PRO A 26 -5.81 -9.42 0.18
C PRO A 26 -5.77 -8.08 0.92
N ARG A 27 -6.94 -7.58 1.32
CA ARG A 27 -7.10 -6.26 1.95
C ARG A 27 -6.18 -6.03 3.14
N LEU A 28 -6.07 -7.03 4.03
CA LEU A 28 -5.22 -6.94 5.21
C LEU A 28 -3.73 -6.76 4.85
N LEU A 29 -3.28 -7.42 3.78
CA LEU A 29 -1.90 -7.35 3.31
C LEU A 29 -1.58 -5.98 2.71
N VAL A 30 -2.50 -5.44 1.91
CA VAL A 30 -2.38 -4.10 1.33
C VAL A 30 -2.34 -3.03 2.43
N LEU A 31 -3.25 -3.11 3.41
CA LEU A 31 -3.27 -2.16 4.53
C LEU A 31 -1.98 -2.23 5.34
N LYS A 32 -1.52 -3.44 5.69
CA LYS A 32 -0.25 -3.62 6.40
C LYS A 32 0.93 -3.02 5.64
N ALA A 33 0.99 -3.23 4.32
CA ALA A 33 2.03 -2.64 3.47
C ALA A 33 1.96 -1.11 3.48
N ALA A 34 0.77 -0.52 3.34
CA ALA A 34 0.60 0.93 3.37
C ALA A 34 1.07 1.54 4.70
N PHE A 35 0.68 0.94 5.83
CA PHE A 35 1.08 1.42 7.16
C PHE A 35 2.58 1.33 7.38
N GLU A 36 3.23 0.22 6.99
CA GLU A 36 4.68 0.07 7.13
C GLU A 36 5.44 1.05 6.21
N THR A 37 4.96 1.27 4.98
CA THR A 37 5.54 2.28 4.08
C THR A 37 5.46 3.69 4.69
N LEU A 38 4.32 4.05 5.30
CA LEU A 38 4.16 5.34 5.98
C LEU A 38 5.04 5.46 7.23
N LYS A 39 5.16 4.39 8.00
CA LYS A 39 6.03 4.34 9.19
C LYS A 39 7.50 4.58 8.86
N GLU A 40 7.93 4.18 7.66
CA GLU A 40 9.27 4.42 7.14
C GLU A 40 9.47 5.84 6.58
N GLY A 41 8.44 6.70 6.64
CA GLY A 41 8.47 8.05 6.08
C GLY A 41 8.37 8.08 4.54
N ASN A 42 8.07 6.93 3.92
CA ASN A 42 7.98 6.82 2.47
C ASN A 42 6.57 7.17 1.98
N LYS A 43 6.49 7.73 0.76
CA LYS A 43 5.21 7.96 0.09
C LYS A 43 4.60 6.62 -0.34
N VAL A 44 3.32 6.42 -0.04
CA VAL A 44 2.56 5.27 -0.52
C VAL A 44 2.37 5.40 -2.02
N THR A 45 3.16 4.66 -2.79
CA THR A 45 3.06 4.54 -4.25
C THR A 45 2.78 3.09 -4.61
N LEU A 46 2.33 2.84 -5.84
CA LEU A 46 2.06 1.48 -6.32
C LEU A 46 3.30 0.58 -6.21
N ILE A 47 4.46 1.11 -6.62
CA ILE A 47 5.75 0.40 -6.63
C ILE A 47 6.17 0.04 -5.20
N GLU A 48 6.09 0.98 -4.27
CA GLU A 48 6.47 0.73 -2.87
C GLU A 48 5.53 -0.26 -2.20
N LEU A 49 4.22 -0.16 -2.46
CA LEU A 49 3.26 -1.16 -1.97
C LEU A 49 3.57 -2.55 -2.52
N GLU A 50 3.80 -2.69 -3.83
CA GLU A 50 4.11 -4.00 -4.42
C GLU A 50 5.40 -4.60 -3.86
N LYS A 51 6.48 -3.82 -3.74
CA LYS A 51 7.72 -4.27 -3.10
C LYS A 51 7.47 -4.77 -1.68
N LYS A 52 6.71 -4.01 -0.88
CA LYS A 52 6.44 -4.35 0.52
C LYS A 52 5.60 -5.63 0.64
N ILE A 53 4.59 -5.77 -0.21
CA ILE A 53 3.74 -6.95 -0.28
C ILE A 53 4.54 -8.19 -0.66
N VAL A 54 5.38 -8.11 -1.71
CA VAL A 54 6.26 -9.21 -2.13
C VAL A 54 7.25 -9.57 -1.02
N PHE A 55 7.80 -8.58 -0.32
CA PHE A 55 8.65 -8.80 0.84
C PHE A 55 7.94 -9.63 1.92
N PHE A 56 6.71 -9.28 2.30
CA PHE A 56 5.94 -10.05 3.30
C PHE A 56 5.64 -11.48 2.86
N LEU A 57 5.29 -11.68 1.59
CA LEU A 57 5.02 -13.02 1.04
C LEU A 57 6.28 -13.89 1.05
N SER A 58 7.42 -13.33 0.63
CA SER A 58 8.71 -14.05 0.61
C SER A 58 9.23 -14.37 2.01
N TYR A 59 9.02 -13.48 2.99
CA TYR A 59 9.40 -13.69 4.38
C TYR A 59 8.58 -14.82 5.01
N ASN A 60 7.29 -14.93 4.67
CA ASN A 60 6.44 -16.02 5.15
C ASN A 60 6.95 -17.39 4.67
N ILE A 61 7.36 -17.49 3.39
CA ILE A 61 7.90 -18.72 2.80
C ILE A 61 9.20 -19.16 3.49
N LYS A 62 10.09 -18.22 3.83
CA LYS A 62 11.36 -18.54 4.51
C LYS A 62 11.15 -19.06 5.93
N ASN A 63 10.18 -18.53 6.68
CA ASN A 63 9.89 -18.99 8.04
C ASN A 63 9.14 -20.33 8.05
N LYS A 64 8.28 -20.61 7.06
CA LYS A 64 7.58 -21.89 6.95
C LYS A 64 8.52 -23.07 6.61
N LYS A 65 9.70 -22.79 6.06
CA LYS A 65 10.74 -23.80 5.74
C LYS A 65 11.71 -24.09 6.88
N ARG A 66 11.58 -23.48 8.06
CA ARG A 66 12.36 -23.91 9.23
C ARG A 66 11.73 -25.21 9.76
N PRO A 67 12.43 -26.36 9.69
CA PRO A 67 11.96 -27.55 10.39
C PRO A 67 12.09 -27.29 11.89
N ASN A 68 11.06 -27.68 12.65
CA ASN A 68 11.14 -27.80 14.11
C ASN A 68 12.19 -28.85 14.50
#